data_AF-A0A972LJQ7-F1
#
_entry.id   AF-A0A972LJQ7-F1
#
_cell.length_a   1.000
_cell.length_b   1.000
_cell.length_c   1.000
_cell.angle_alpha   90.00
_cell.angle_beta   90.00
_cell.angle_gamma   90.00
#
_symmetry.space_group_name_H-M   'P 1'
#
loop_
_entity.id
_entity.type
_entity.pdbx_description
1 polymer ?
#
loop_
_entity_poly.entity_id
_entity_poly.type
_entity_poly.pdbx_seq_one_letter_code
_entity_poly.pdbx_strand_id
1 'polypeptide(L)'
;MNQINRYMPVFSLVIAWLFVVGSLYFEPYFERDLFSRSGSIMVLFAGMSEYSLLRMRDTYHGNQLKRYSAGDLVNLKDIHPSKGHQYQETAAHITVVFGTIIWGYGDFIYL
;
A
#
# COMPACT_ATOMS: atom_id res chain seq x y z
N MET A 1 5.19 -8.60 17.62
CA MET A 1 5.25 -7.93 16.31
C MET A 1 6.20 -6.75 16.43
N ASN A 2 7.28 -6.70 15.64
CA ASN A 2 8.19 -5.54 15.60
C ASN A 2 7.39 -4.31 15.18
N GLN A 3 7.50 -3.22 15.95
CA GLN A 3 6.76 -1.98 15.69
C GLN A 3 7.03 -1.42 14.28
N ILE A 4 8.19 -1.71 13.70
CA ILE A 4 8.59 -1.33 12.34
C ILE A 4 7.61 -1.88 11.29
N ASN A 5 7.12 -3.12 11.43
CA ASN A 5 6.20 -3.72 10.44
C ASN A 5 4.80 -3.09 10.46
N ARG A 6 4.40 -2.46 11.56
CA ARG A 6 3.06 -1.87 11.68
C ARG A 6 2.92 -0.57 10.88
N TYR A 7 4.01 0.20 10.79
CA TYR A 7 4.03 1.48 10.09
C TYR A 7 4.50 1.38 8.64
N MET A 8 5.17 0.27 8.29
CA MET A 8 5.68 0.02 6.94
C MET A 8 4.64 0.27 5.82
N PRO A 9 3.39 -0.25 5.88
CA PRO A 9 2.42 -0.02 4.79
C PRO A 9 2.01 1.46 4.66
N VAL A 10 1.83 2.17 5.76
CA VAL A 10 1.49 3.60 5.74
C VAL A 10 2.65 4.42 5.21
N PHE A 11 3.87 4.12 5.68
CA PHE A 11 5.08 4.79 5.23
C PHE A 11 5.32 4.62 3.74
N SER A 12 5.15 3.39 3.21
CA SER A 12 5.25 3.12 1.78
C SER A 12 4.24 3.94 0.96
N LEU A 13 2.98 4.03 1.40
CA LEU A 13 1.96 4.82 0.70
C LEU A 13 2.27 6.33 0.75
N VAL A 14 2.71 6.84 1.90
CA VAL A 14 3.09 8.26 2.04
C VAL A 14 4.26 8.60 1.13
N ILE A 15 5.30 7.76 1.08
CA ILE A 15 6.44 7.95 0.16
C ILE A 15 5.98 7.91 -1.29
N ALA A 16 5.11 6.96 -1.65
CA ALA A 16 4.58 6.85 -3.01
C ALA A 16 3.92 8.17 -3.46
N TRP A 17 3.03 8.71 -2.63
CA TRP A 17 2.35 9.98 -2.90
C TRP A 17 3.29 11.17 -2.92
N LEU A 18 4.25 11.24 -1.99
CA LEU A 18 5.26 12.30 -1.98
C LEU A 18 6.12 12.29 -3.25
N PHE A 19 6.46 11.11 -3.76
CA PHE A 19 7.26 10.97 -4.97
C PHE A 19 6.49 11.43 -6.21
N VAL A 20 5.21 11.07 -6.31
CA VAL A 20 4.32 11.51 -7.40
C VAL A 20 4.10 13.02 -7.35
N VAL A 21 3.74 13.58 -6.20
CA VAL A 21 3.53 15.03 -6.04
C VAL A 21 4.83 15.80 -6.31
N GLY A 22 5.96 15.29 -5.84
CA GLY A 22 7.27 15.85 -6.16
C GLY A 22 7.55 15.83 -7.65
N SER A 23 7.35 14.68 -8.32
CA SER A 23 7.57 14.56 -9.76
C SER A 23 6.71 15.53 -10.57
N LEU A 24 5.43 15.70 -10.19
CA LEU A 24 4.52 16.65 -10.83
C LEU A 24 5.01 18.10 -10.70
N TYR A 25 5.56 18.47 -9.54
CA TYR A 25 6.12 19.82 -9.32
C TYR A 25 7.41 20.05 -10.10
N PHE A 26 8.25 19.02 -10.22
CA PHE A 26 9.54 19.10 -10.90
C PHE A 26 9.45 18.90 -12.41
N GLU A 27 8.34 18.38 -12.94
CA GLU A 27 8.08 18.16 -14.38
C GLU A 27 8.49 19.36 -15.26
N PRO A 28 8.13 20.63 -14.94
CA PRO A 28 8.46 21.77 -15.80
C PRO A 28 9.96 22.12 -15.82
N TYR A 29 10.73 21.63 -14.85
CA TYR A 29 12.15 21.92 -14.68
C TYR A 29 13.06 20.82 -15.24
N PHE A 30 12.53 19.63 -15.47
CA PHE A 30 13.25 18.45 -15.98
C PHE A 30 12.60 17.92 -17.28
N GLU A 31 13.04 16.76 -17.76
CA GLU A 31 12.40 16.08 -18.90
C GLU A 31 10.92 15.77 -18.61
N ARG A 32 10.07 15.90 -19.64
CA ARG A 32 8.59 15.79 -19.57
C ARG A 32 8.04 14.35 -19.40
N ASP A 33 8.85 13.45 -18.82
CA ASP A 33 8.49 12.05 -18.61
C ASP A 33 8.52 11.66 -17.11
N LEU A 34 8.98 12.56 -16.23
CA LEU A 34 9.23 12.21 -14.82
C LEU A 34 7.95 11.84 -14.07
N PHE A 35 6.86 12.56 -14.32
CA PHE A 35 5.56 12.33 -13.73
C PHE A 35 4.97 11.00 -14.22
N SER A 36 5.04 10.74 -15.53
CA SER A 36 4.61 9.45 -16.08
C SER A 36 5.40 8.28 -15.47
N ARG A 37 6.72 8.40 -15.36
CA ARG A 37 7.57 7.36 -14.76
C ARG A 37 7.34 7.19 -13.25
N SER A 38 6.98 8.25 -12.52
CA SER A 38 6.72 8.16 -11.08
C SER A 38 5.51 7.29 -10.73
N GLY A 39 4.57 7.11 -11.66
CA GLY A 39 3.46 6.17 -11.52
C GLY A 39 3.93 4.73 -11.29
N SER A 40 5.00 4.28 -11.97
CA SER A 40 5.57 2.95 -11.76
C SER A 40 6.13 2.76 -10.35
N ILE A 41 6.76 3.81 -9.80
CA ILE A 41 7.28 3.85 -8.43
C ILE A 41 6.13 3.80 -7.43
N MET A 42 5.06 4.56 -7.68
CA MET A 42 3.84 4.54 -6.86
C MET A 42 3.23 3.14 -6.79
N VAL A 43 3.12 2.44 -7.93
CA VAL A 43 2.64 1.05 -7.99
C VAL A 43 3.52 0.12 -7.16
N LEU A 44 4.85 0.25 -7.27
CA LEU A 44 5.80 -0.60 -6.54
C LEU A 44 5.64 -0.44 -5.03
N PHE A 45 5.58 0.80 -4.52
CA PHE A 45 5.38 1.07 -3.09
C PHE A 45 3.99 0.65 -2.61
N ALA A 46 2.95 0.82 -3.42
CA ALA A 46 1.61 0.35 -3.10
C ALA A 46 1.57 -1.19 -3.00
N GLY A 47 2.22 -1.91 -3.92
CA GLY A 47 2.37 -3.36 -3.85
C GLY A 47 3.17 -3.84 -2.63
N MET A 48 4.24 -3.12 -2.24
CA MET A 48 4.95 -3.40 -0.98
C MET A 48 4.04 -3.24 0.24
N SER A 49 3.17 -2.23 0.23
CA SER A 49 2.18 -1.98 1.28
C SER A 49 1.16 -3.13 1.36
N GLU A 50 0.59 -3.54 0.23
CA GLU A 50 -0.33 -4.69 0.16
C GLU A 50 0.33 -5.98 0.66
N TYR A 51 1.55 -6.27 0.22
CA TYR A 51 2.28 -7.46 0.67
C TYR A 51 2.52 -7.44 2.19
N SER A 52 2.86 -6.28 2.74
CA SER A 52 3.01 -6.10 4.19
C SER A 52 1.70 -6.34 4.94
N LEU A 53 0.58 -5.82 4.41
CA LEU A 53 -0.75 -6.00 5.00
C LEU A 53 -1.18 -7.47 4.96
N LEU A 54 -0.98 -8.15 3.83
CA LEU A 54 -1.23 -9.59 3.68
C LEU A 54 -0.43 -10.41 4.70
N ARG A 55 0.86 -10.13 4.84
CA ARG A 55 1.70 -10.83 5.83
C ARG A 55 1.22 -10.61 7.27
N MET A 56 0.75 -9.40 7.60
CA MET A 56 0.16 -9.14 8.92
C MET A 56 -1.14 -9.91 9.13
N ARG A 57 -1.99 -10.00 8.10
CA ARG A 57 -3.21 -10.81 8.11
C ARG A 57 -2.91 -12.28 8.33
N ASP A 58 -1.95 -12.86 7.60
CA ASP A 58 -1.58 -14.27 7.74
C ASP A 58 -1.01 -14.58 9.12
N THR A 59 -0.19 -13.67 9.67
CA THR A 59 0.36 -13.81 11.03
C THR A 59 -0.75 -13.77 12.07
N TYR A 60 -1.75 -12.90 11.89
CA TYR A 60 -2.91 -12.81 12.77
C TYR A 60 -3.74 -14.10 12.74
N HIS A 61 -4.09 -14.61 11.56
CA HIS A 61 -4.84 -15.85 11.43
C HIS A 61 -4.07 -17.05 11.98
N GLY A 62 -2.76 -17.15 11.70
CA GLY A 62 -1.90 -18.19 12.25
C GLY A 62 -1.88 -18.18 13.79
N ASN A 63 -1.87 -17.01 14.41
CA ASN A 63 -1.97 -16.89 15.86
C ASN A 63 -3.37 -17.27 16.40
N GLN A 64 -4.44 -16.88 15.70
CA GLN A 64 -5.81 -17.25 16.08
C GLN A 64 -6.04 -18.77 15.98
N LEU A 65 -5.52 -19.42 14.92
CA LEU A 65 -5.57 -20.88 14.79
C LEU A 65 -4.82 -21.57 15.93
N LYS A 66 -3.63 -21.07 16.31
CA LYS A 66 -2.88 -21.63 17.45
C LYS A 66 -3.64 -21.53 18.76
N ARG A 67 -4.33 -20.41 19.01
CA ARG A 67 -5.16 -20.22 20.20
C ARG A 67 -6.37 -21.14 20.21
N TYR A 68 -7.05 -21.28 19.07
CA TYR A 68 -8.16 -22.21 18.92
C TYR A 68 -7.74 -23.66 19.19
N SER A 69 -6.60 -24.10 18.64
CA SER A 69 -6.05 -25.43 18.91
C SER A 69 -5.63 -25.65 20.36
N ALA A 70 -5.39 -24.57 21.13
CA ALA A 70 -5.09 -24.62 22.56
C ALA A 70 -6.35 -24.62 23.44
N GLY A 71 -7.56 -24.61 22.85
CA GLY A 71 -8.83 -24.67 23.57
C GLY A 71 -9.45 -23.31 23.91
N ASP A 72 -8.87 -22.19 23.45
CA ASP A 72 -9.49 -20.87 23.59
C ASP A 72 -10.71 -20.74 22.66
N LEU A 73 -11.78 -20.10 23.14
CA LEU A 73 -12.92 -19.68 22.31
C LEU A 73 -12.49 -18.48 21.45
N VAL A 74 -12.08 -18.76 20.22
CA VAL A 74 -11.66 -17.74 19.25
C VAL A 74 -12.77 -17.49 18.24
N ASN A 75 -13.13 -16.22 18.03
CA ASN A 75 -14.10 -15.85 17.01
C ASN A 75 -13.43 -15.81 15.63
N LEU A 76 -13.46 -16.94 14.92
CA LEU A 76 -12.86 -17.11 13.59
C LEU A 76 -13.65 -16.41 12.46
N LYS A 77 -14.82 -15.84 12.77
CA LYS A 77 -15.68 -15.17 11.78
C LYS A 77 -15.13 -13.82 11.32
N ASP A 78 -14.26 -13.19 12.11
CA ASP A 78 -13.65 -11.91 11.75
C ASP A 78 -12.39 -12.13 10.92
N ILE A 79 -12.52 -11.94 9.60
CA ILE A 79 -11.44 -12.09 8.61
C ILE A 79 -10.41 -10.95 8.74
N HIS A 80 -10.76 -9.83 9.37
CA HIS A 80 -9.88 -8.65 9.47
C HIS A 80 -9.46 -8.36 10.91
N PRO A 81 -8.15 -8.19 11.19
CA PRO A 81 -7.66 -7.95 12.54
C PRO A 81 -8.13 -6.61 13.13
N SER A 82 -8.48 -5.62 12.29
CA SER A 82 -9.07 -4.34 12.71
C SER A 82 -9.68 -3.58 11.53
N LYS A 83 -10.67 -2.69 11.79
CA LYS A 83 -11.20 -1.75 10.78
C LYS A 83 -10.10 -0.90 10.13
N GLY A 84 -9.07 -0.51 10.89
CA GLY A 84 -7.93 0.25 10.38
C GLY A 84 -7.12 -0.51 9.32
N HIS A 85 -6.98 -1.83 9.48
CA HIS A 85 -6.30 -2.67 8.51
C HIS A 85 -7.06 -2.74 7.17
N GLN A 86 -8.40 -2.81 7.24
CA GLN A 86 -9.26 -2.82 6.06
C GLN A 86 -9.18 -1.50 5.27
N TYR A 87 -9.14 -0.36 5.98
CA TYR A 87 -8.92 0.94 5.34
C TYR A 87 -7.54 1.03 4.66
N GLN A 88 -6.50 0.48 5.28
CA GLN A 88 -5.16 0.47 4.70
C GLN A 88 -5.07 -0.40 3.45
N GLU A 89 -5.72 -1.57 3.45
CA GLU A 89 -5.80 -2.46 2.29
C GLU A 89 -6.53 -1.78 1.13
N THR A 90 -7.67 -1.13 1.43
CA THR A 90 -8.42 -0.37 0.43
C THR A 90 -7.61 0.81 -0.12
N ALA A 91 -6.92 1.55 0.74
CA ALA A 91 -6.07 2.67 0.33
C ALA A 91 -4.90 2.21 -0.54
N ALA A 92 -4.29 1.06 -0.23
CA ALA A 92 -3.22 0.49 -1.03
C ALA A 92 -3.71 0.09 -2.43
N HIS A 93 -4.84 -0.60 -2.53
CA HIS A 93 -5.47 -0.93 -3.81
C HIS A 93 -5.79 0.30 -4.65
N ILE A 94 -6.40 1.32 -4.04
CA ILE A 94 -6.67 2.60 -4.73
C ILE A 94 -5.38 3.23 -5.23
N THR A 95 -4.31 3.19 -4.42
CA THR A 95 -2.99 3.74 -4.79
C THR A 95 -2.37 2.99 -5.97
N VAL A 96 -2.53 1.67 -6.07
CA VAL A 96 -2.11 0.89 -7.25
C VAL A 96 -2.83 1.36 -8.51
N VAL A 97 -4.15 1.57 -8.43
CA VAL A 97 -4.96 2.05 -9.56
C VAL A 97 -4.51 3.44 -10.01
N PHE A 98 -4.32 4.37 -9.07
CA PHE A 98 -3.79 5.69 -9.39
C PHE A 98 -2.39 5.62 -10.00
N GLY A 99 -1.49 4.82 -9.43
CA GLY A 99 -0.14 4.66 -9.97
C GLY A 99 -0.13 4.09 -11.38
N THR A 100 -1.01 3.15 -11.70
CA THR A 100 -1.15 2.60 -13.06
C THR A 100 -1.72 3.62 -14.04
N ILE A 101 -2.69 4.43 -13.62
CA ILE A 101 -3.20 5.53 -14.46
C ILE A 101 -2.10 6.55 -14.75
N ILE A 102 -1.36 6.99 -13.73
CA ILE A 102 -0.26 7.94 -13.88
C ILE A 102 0.83 7.35 -14.78
N TRP A 103 1.13 6.06 -14.62
CA TRP A 103 2.16 5.42 -15.44
C TRP A 103 1.76 5.24 -16.91
N GLY A 104 0.51 4.90 -17.18
CA GLY A 104 0.03 4.68 -18.54
C GLY A 104 -0.37 5.97 -19.29
N TYR A 105 -0.75 7.02 -18.55
CA TYR A 105 -1.38 8.20 -19.11
C TYR A 105 -0.83 9.53 -18.58
N GLY A 106 0.25 9.51 -17.79
CA GLY A 106 0.82 10.71 -17.18
C GLY A 106 1.31 11.74 -18.20
N ASP A 107 1.80 11.26 -19.35
CA ASP A 107 2.29 12.12 -20.44
C ASP A 107 1.20 13.03 -21.03
N PHE A 108 -0.09 12.67 -20.88
CA PHE A 108 -1.20 13.49 -21.37
C PHE A 108 -1.42 14.78 -20.59
N ILE A 109 -0.88 14.91 -19.39
CA ILE A 109 -1.08 16.11 -18.55
C ILE A 109 -0.27 17.32 -19.07
N TYR A 110 0.87 17.06 -19.72
CA TYR A 110 1.80 18.10 -20.18
C TYR A 110 1.94 18.15 -21.71
N LEU A 111 0.89 17.72 -22.41
CA LEU A 111 0.78 17.72 -23.86
C LEU A 111 0.72 19.15 -24.45
#